data_AF-A0A232EH40-F1
#
_entry.id   AF-A0A232EH40-F1
#
_cell.length_a   1.000
_cell.length_b   1.000
_cell.length_c   1.000
_cell.angle_alpha   90.00
_cell.angle_beta   90.00
_cell.angle_gamma   90.00
#
_symmetry.space_group_name_H-M   'P 1'
#
loop_
_entity.id
_entity.type
_entity.pdbx_description
1 polymer ?
#
loop_
_entity_poly.entity_id
_entity_poly.type
_entity_poly.pdbx_seq_one_letter_code
_entity_poly.pdbx_strand_id
1 'polypeptide(L)'
;MEFNREINKKSELKEEDVFRNNYFIFNKKLLKILGLWPYQSTWVKRAMRIFIIVSMCSLMVPQMRYIYEEITRDWEEINDSGERAVLQRFCNIGRKLGIFYFVYCHLTIFIWAWTPALSPIIINKILNTTYKKSLCIYAEYFVDEDKYFYYICSHVYICAVVATTLFTTFDSTFVLIVQHTIGLLNVL
;
A
#
# COMPACT_ATOMS: atom_id res chain seq x y z
N MET A 1 -13.90 -43.58 22.06
CA MET A 1 -13.42 -42.52 22.99
C MET A 1 -11.92 -42.23 22.81
N GLU A 2 -11.07 -43.23 22.61
CA GLU A 2 -9.61 -43.03 22.44
C GLU A 2 -9.23 -42.28 21.16
N PHE A 3 -9.90 -42.57 20.04
CA PHE A 3 -9.67 -41.89 18.76
C PHE A 3 -9.86 -40.36 18.82
N ASN A 4 -10.89 -39.88 19.54
CA ASN A 4 -11.12 -38.44 19.73
C ASN A 4 -10.05 -37.81 20.65
N ARG A 5 -9.45 -38.57 21.56
CA ARG A 5 -8.32 -38.09 22.38
C ARG A 5 -7.05 -37.94 21.55
N GLU A 6 -6.78 -38.86 20.62
CA GLU A 6 -5.63 -38.76 19.73
C GLU A 6 -5.74 -37.58 18.76
N ILE A 7 -6.94 -37.31 18.22
CA ILE A 7 -7.18 -36.14 17.36
C ILE A 7 -6.95 -34.84 18.14
N ASN A 8 -7.55 -34.71 19.33
CA ASN A 8 -7.37 -33.51 20.16
C ASN A 8 -5.90 -33.30 20.56
N LYS A 9 -5.20 -34.37 20.92
CA LYS A 9 -3.77 -34.30 21.24
C LYS A 9 -2.94 -33.86 20.03
N LYS A 10 -3.28 -34.32 18.83
CA LYS A 10 -2.58 -33.95 17.58
C LYS A 10 -2.89 -32.51 17.15
N SER A 11 -4.08 -31.98 17.44
CA SER A 11 -4.40 -30.57 17.22
C SER A 11 -3.69 -29.66 18.22
N GLU A 12 -3.66 -30.02 19.50
CA GLU A 12 -2.95 -29.28 20.55
C GLU A 12 -1.44 -29.22 20.26
N LEU A 13 -0.83 -30.34 19.87
CA LEU A 13 0.58 -30.39 19.45
C LEU A 13 0.86 -29.46 18.27
N LYS A 14 -0.01 -29.46 17.25
CA LYS A 14 0.13 -28.55 16.09
C LYS A 14 0.00 -27.09 16.49
N GLU A 15 -0.92 -26.74 17.39
CA GLU A 15 -1.10 -25.36 17.85
C GLU A 15 0.13 -24.86 18.62
N GLU A 16 0.63 -25.67 19.56
CA GLU A 16 1.83 -25.34 20.32
C GLU A 16 3.07 -25.16 19.44
N ASP A 17 3.22 -26.00 18.41
CA ASP A 17 4.32 -25.92 17.44
C ASP A 17 4.25 -24.65 16.58
N VAL A 18 3.04 -24.23 16.18
CA VAL A 18 2.83 -22.96 15.45
C VAL A 18 3.23 -21.76 16.31
N PHE A 19 2.88 -21.75 17.59
CA PHE A 19 3.20 -20.64 18.50
C PHE A 19 4.65 -20.62 19.00
N ARG A 20 5.35 -21.76 18.99
CA ARG A 20 6.80 -21.85 19.29
C ARG A 20 7.69 -21.56 18.09
N ASN A 21 7.14 -21.46 16.89
CA ASN A 21 7.93 -21.23 15.69
C ASN A 21 8.66 -19.87 15.74
N ASN A 22 9.95 -19.86 15.42
CA ASN A 22 10.78 -18.66 15.33
C ASN A 22 10.16 -17.58 14.42
N TYR A 23 9.49 -17.99 13.34
CA TYR A 23 8.78 -17.07 12.44
C TYR A 23 7.63 -16.35 13.16
N PHE A 24 6.85 -17.05 13.98
CA PHE A 24 5.75 -16.46 14.74
C PHE A 24 6.27 -15.50 15.81
N ILE A 25 7.31 -15.89 16.55
CA ILE A 25 7.92 -15.04 17.58
C ILE A 25 8.49 -13.76 16.96
N PHE A 26 9.19 -13.87 15.83
CA PHE A 26 9.74 -12.73 15.11
C PHE A 26 8.64 -11.81 14.57
N ASN A 27 7.64 -12.37 13.87
CA ASN A 27 6.49 -11.62 13.37
C ASN A 27 5.71 -10.93 14.50
N LYS A 28 5.49 -11.63 15.61
CA LYS A 28 4.87 -11.07 16.83
C LYS A 28 5.65 -9.91 17.41
N LYS A 29 6.99 -9.97 17.41
CA LYS A 29 7.84 -8.87 17.87
C LYS A 29 7.72 -7.65 16.94
N LEU A 30 7.74 -7.85 15.62
CA LEU A 30 7.55 -6.79 14.63
C LEU A 30 6.18 -6.12 14.77
N LEU A 31 5.10 -6.91 14.85
CA LEU A 31 3.75 -6.39 15.00
C LEU A 31 3.56 -5.59 16.29
N LYS A 32 4.23 -5.99 17.39
CA LYS A 32 4.22 -5.23 18.65
C LYS A 32 4.94 -3.88 18.53
N ILE A 33 6.11 -3.86 17.89
CA ILE A 33 6.89 -2.62 17.67
C ILE A 33 6.09 -1.64 16.80
N LEU A 34 5.44 -2.14 15.75
CA LEU A 34 4.61 -1.34 14.85
C LEU A 34 3.27 -0.92 15.49
N GLY A 35 2.94 -1.37 16.69
CA GLY A 35 1.65 -1.13 17.34
C GLY A 35 0.46 -1.79 16.63
N LEU A 36 0.73 -2.80 15.78
CA LEU A 36 -0.26 -3.56 15.01
C LEU A 36 -0.74 -4.82 15.75
N TRP A 37 -0.08 -5.22 16.84
CA TRP A 37 -0.42 -6.44 17.56
C TRP A 37 -1.81 -6.37 18.22
N PRO A 38 -2.76 -7.29 17.95
CA PRO A 38 -4.16 -7.16 18.36
C PRO A 38 -4.36 -7.13 19.89
N TYR A 39 -3.54 -7.83 20.67
CA TYR A 39 -3.73 -7.95 22.13
C TYR A 39 -3.03 -6.87 22.99
N GLN A 40 -2.48 -5.82 22.37
CA GLN A 40 -1.83 -4.72 23.10
C GLN A 40 -2.87 -3.67 23.56
N SER A 41 -2.56 -2.87 24.59
CA SER A 41 -3.51 -1.84 25.06
C SER A 41 -3.73 -0.76 23.99
N THR A 42 -4.99 -0.35 23.81
CA THR A 42 -5.40 0.57 22.73
C THR A 42 -4.68 1.91 22.80
N TRP A 43 -4.43 2.42 24.02
CA TRP A 43 -3.72 3.67 24.25
C TRP A 43 -2.26 3.58 23.83
N VAL A 44 -1.57 2.49 24.19
CA VAL A 44 -0.17 2.26 23.80
C VAL A 44 -0.04 2.10 22.28
N LYS A 45 -0.95 1.38 21.62
CA LYS A 45 -0.97 1.29 20.14
C LYS A 45 -1.11 2.64 19.47
N ARG A 46 -2.03 3.48 19.95
CA ARG A 46 -2.25 4.83 19.41
C ARG A 46 -1.01 5.69 19.61
N ALA A 47 -0.44 5.70 20.81
CA ALA A 47 0.79 6.45 21.12
C ALA A 47 1.97 5.99 20.25
N MET A 48 2.21 4.68 20.12
CA MET A 48 3.29 4.13 19.28
C MET A 48 3.12 4.52 17.82
N ARG A 49 1.91 4.39 17.25
CA ARG A 49 1.66 4.78 15.85
C ARG A 49 1.87 6.26 15.61
N ILE A 50 1.41 7.12 16.53
CA ILE A 50 1.62 8.57 16.45
C ILE A 50 3.13 8.88 16.49
N PHE A 51 3.86 8.29 17.43
CA PHE A 51 5.30 8.50 17.54
C PHE A 51 6.05 8.06 16.27
N ILE A 52 5.73 6.89 15.73
CA ILE A 52 6.33 6.39 14.48
C ILE A 52 6.05 7.36 13.32
N ILE A 53 4.79 7.77 13.13
CA ILE A 53 4.41 8.69 12.05
C ILE A 53 5.15 10.03 12.20
N VAL A 54 5.16 10.62 13.40
CA VAL A 54 5.85 11.89 13.67
C VAL A 54 7.35 11.77 13.39
N SER A 55 7.99 10.69 13.85
CA SER A 55 9.42 10.47 13.60
C SER A 55 9.73 10.33 12.11
N MET A 56 8.92 9.57 11.35
CA MET A 56 9.07 9.41 9.90
C MET A 56 8.87 10.73 9.16
N CYS A 57 7.81 11.49 9.49
CA CYS A 57 7.57 12.81 8.92
C CYS A 57 8.72 13.78 9.22
N SER A 58 9.23 13.79 10.45
CA SER A 58 10.34 14.67 10.85
C SER A 58 11.63 14.40 10.08
N LEU A 59 11.89 13.15 9.68
CA LEU A 59 13.06 12.80 8.87
C LEU A 59 12.83 13.14 7.38
N MET A 60 11.64 12.86 6.86
CA MET A 60 11.34 12.98 5.44
C MET A 60 11.16 14.44 4.98
N VAL A 61 10.48 15.28 5.76
CA VAL A 61 10.20 16.68 5.40
C VAL A 61 11.48 17.50 5.08
N PRO A 62 12.52 17.54 5.92
CA PRO A 62 13.73 18.31 5.62
C PRO A 62 14.51 17.73 4.43
N GLN A 63 14.52 16.41 4.26
CA GLN A 63 15.19 15.76 3.12
C GLN A 63 14.52 16.13 1.79
N MET A 64 13.19 16.05 1.73
CA MET A 64 12.44 16.45 0.54
C MET A 64 12.65 17.93 0.22
N ARG A 65 12.59 18.80 1.24
CA ARG A 65 12.84 20.23 1.08
C ARG A 65 14.22 20.50 0.49
N TYR A 66 15.27 19.90 1.05
CA TYR A 66 16.63 20.04 0.56
C TYR A 66 16.75 19.64 -0.92
N ILE A 67 16.19 18.48 -1.31
CA ILE A 67 16.24 18.00 -2.69
C ILE A 67 15.53 18.98 -3.64
N TYR A 68 14.36 19.50 -3.27
CA TYR A 68 13.65 20.47 -4.11
C TYR A 68 14.40 21.79 -4.25
N GLU A 69 15.01 22.29 -3.16
CA GLU A 69 15.85 23.49 -3.20
C GLU A 69 17.07 23.29 -4.10
N GLU A 70 17.69 22.11 -4.08
CA GLU A 70 18.82 21.79 -4.96
C GLU A 70 18.40 21.72 -6.43
N ILE A 71 17.30 21.01 -6.73
CA ILE A 71 16.74 20.95 -8.08
C ILE A 71 16.49 22.38 -8.59
N THR A 72 15.84 23.23 -7.80
CA THR A 72 15.59 24.63 -8.18
C THR A 72 16.89 25.39 -8.48
N ARG A 73 17.92 25.23 -7.63
CA ARG A 73 19.22 25.87 -7.83
C ARG A 73 19.87 25.41 -9.15
N ASP A 74 19.84 24.12 -9.45
CA ASP A 74 20.38 23.59 -10.71
C ASP A 74 19.72 24.25 -11.93
N TRP A 75 18.40 24.45 -11.89
CA TRP A 75 17.66 25.11 -12.97
C TRP A 75 18.01 26.61 -13.11
N GLU A 76 18.39 27.27 -12.02
CA GLU A 76 18.82 28.68 -12.00
C GLU A 76 20.26 28.85 -12.51
N GLU A 77 21.16 27.94 -12.15
CA GLU A 77 22.58 28.00 -12.50
C GLU A 77 22.84 27.64 -13.97
N ILE A 78 22.13 26.64 -14.50
CA ILE A 78 22.30 26.16 -15.88
C ILE A 78 21.65 27.14 -16.86
N ASN A 79 22.50 27.92 -17.55
CA ASN A 79 22.06 28.97 -18.47
C ASN A 79 22.16 28.58 -19.96
N ASP A 80 22.97 27.57 -20.30
CA ASP A 80 23.08 27.12 -21.68
C ASP A 80 21.77 26.48 -22.18
N SER A 81 21.39 26.85 -23.40
CA SER A 81 20.13 26.40 -24.01
C SER A 81 20.13 24.92 -24.38
N GLY A 82 21.29 24.35 -24.73
CA GLY A 82 21.47 22.93 -25.03
C GLY A 82 21.40 22.09 -23.75
N GLU A 83 22.11 22.51 -22.71
CA GLU A 83 22.08 21.87 -21.39
C GLU A 83 20.67 21.86 -20.79
N ARG A 84 19.97 23.00 -20.84
CA ARG A 84 18.55 23.09 -20.44
C ARG A 84 17.66 22.16 -21.26
N ALA A 85 17.89 22.03 -22.57
CA ALA A 85 17.11 21.13 -23.42
C ALA A 85 17.30 19.66 -23.02
N VAL A 86 18.52 19.27 -22.63
CA VAL A 86 18.81 17.92 -22.11
C VAL A 86 18.08 17.68 -20.79
N LEU A 87 18.17 18.58 -19.82
CA LEU A 87 17.44 18.46 -18.55
C LEU A 87 15.92 18.37 -18.76
N GLN A 88 15.39 19.24 -19.62
CA GLN A 88 13.96 19.25 -19.95
C GLN A 88 13.51 17.95 -20.61
N ARG A 89 14.37 17.31 -21.42
CA ARG A 89 14.11 16.01 -22.03
C ARG A 89 13.96 14.92 -20.96
N PHE A 90 14.89 14.81 -20.02
CA PHE A 90 14.81 13.80 -18.95
C PHE A 90 13.65 14.06 -17.99
N CYS A 91 13.40 15.32 -17.62
CA CYS A 91 12.21 15.70 -16.85
C CYS A 91 10.91 15.28 -17.56
N ASN A 92 10.82 15.47 -18.88
CA ASN A 92 9.67 15.03 -19.67
C ASN A 92 9.54 13.50 -19.75
N ILE A 93 10.64 12.75 -19.79
CA ILE A 93 10.62 11.28 -19.71
C ILE A 93 10.07 10.85 -18.35
N GLY A 94 10.60 11.40 -17.25
CA GLY A 94 10.12 11.12 -15.90
C GLY A 94 8.64 11.44 -15.72
N ARG A 95 8.19 12.60 -16.21
CA ARG A 95 6.77 12.99 -16.17
C ARG A 95 5.88 12.00 -16.93
N LYS A 96 6.27 11.58 -18.14
CA LYS A 96 5.50 10.60 -18.92
C LYS A 96 5.44 9.23 -18.22
N LEU A 97 6.56 8.77 -17.66
CA LEU A 97 6.62 7.53 -16.88
C LEU A 97 5.71 7.60 -15.65
N GLY A 98 5.78 8.69 -14.88
CA GLY A 98 4.93 8.91 -13.71
C GLY A 98 3.43 8.93 -14.06
N ILE A 99 3.03 9.64 -15.12
CA ILE A 99 1.63 9.68 -15.58
C ILE A 99 1.16 8.28 -16.01
N PHE A 100 1.96 7.58 -16.80
CA PHE A 100 1.62 6.23 -17.24
C PHE A 100 1.43 5.27 -16.06
N TYR A 101 2.37 5.29 -15.10
CA TYR A 101 2.32 4.47 -13.89
C TYR A 101 1.11 4.82 -13.01
N PHE A 102 0.83 6.11 -12.80
CA PHE A 102 -0.33 6.58 -12.04
C PHE A 102 -1.64 6.07 -12.64
N VAL A 103 -1.82 6.24 -13.96
CA VAL A 103 -3.02 5.77 -14.67
C VAL A 103 -3.14 4.25 -14.56
N TYR A 104 -2.04 3.52 -14.79
CA TYR A 104 -2.01 2.07 -14.67
C TYR A 104 -2.48 1.58 -13.28
N CYS A 105 -1.89 2.11 -12.20
CA CYS A 105 -2.24 1.72 -10.84
C CYS A 105 -3.71 1.99 -10.49
N HIS A 106 -4.25 3.13 -10.93
CA HIS A 106 -5.65 3.48 -10.69
C HIS A 106 -6.61 2.58 -11.48
N LEU A 107 -6.27 2.22 -12.72
CA LEU A 107 -7.05 1.27 -13.50
C LEU A 107 -7.07 -0.13 -12.85
N THR A 108 -5.92 -0.60 -12.37
CA THR A 108 -5.82 -1.90 -11.68
C THR A 108 -6.71 -1.93 -10.43
N ILE A 109 -6.71 -0.86 -9.62
CA ILE A 109 -7.56 -0.79 -8.41
C ILE A 109 -9.03 -0.72 -8.75
N PHE A 110 -9.38 0.03 -9.79
CA PHE A 110 -10.75 0.09 -10.27
C PHE A 110 -11.24 -1.31 -10.67
N ILE A 111 -10.48 -2.04 -11.47
CA ILE A 111 -10.81 -3.42 -11.88
C ILE A 111 -10.92 -4.34 -10.66
N TRP A 112 -9.93 -4.28 -9.77
CA TRP A 112 -9.90 -5.11 -8.57
C TRP A 112 -11.11 -4.84 -7.66
N ALA A 113 -11.44 -3.57 -7.40
CA ALA A 113 -12.55 -3.20 -6.52
C ALA A 113 -13.94 -3.57 -7.06
N TRP A 114 -14.11 -3.63 -8.39
CA TRP A 114 -15.37 -4.04 -9.02
C TRP A 114 -15.54 -5.56 -9.12
N THR A 115 -14.45 -6.33 -8.98
CA THR A 115 -14.46 -7.79 -9.07
C THR A 115 -15.48 -8.47 -8.14
N PRO A 116 -15.63 -8.08 -6.85
CA PRO A 116 -16.57 -8.75 -5.96
C PRO A 116 -18.04 -8.39 -6.22
N ALA A 117 -18.30 -7.22 -6.83
CA ALA A 117 -19.64 -6.83 -7.24
C ALA A 117 -20.05 -7.51 -8.56
N LEU A 118 -19.12 -7.63 -9.52
CA LEU A 118 -19.40 -8.19 -10.85
C LEU A 118 -19.32 -9.72 -10.90
N SER A 119 -18.39 -10.34 -10.16
CA SER A 119 -18.19 -11.79 -10.21
C SER A 119 -19.45 -12.61 -9.91
N PRO A 120 -20.23 -12.38 -8.82
CA PRO A 120 -21.44 -13.16 -8.58
C PRO A 120 -22.52 -12.90 -9.66
N ILE A 121 -22.62 -11.69 -10.22
CA ILE A 121 -23.61 -11.38 -11.27
C ILE A 121 -23.32 -12.18 -12.55
N ILE A 122 -22.05 -12.18 -12.98
CA ILE A 122 -21.61 -12.88 -14.18
C ILE A 122 -21.73 -14.40 -13.99
N ILE A 123 -21.23 -14.92 -12.86
CA ILE A 123 -21.25 -16.36 -12.55
C ILE A 123 -22.68 -16.87 -12.43
N ASN A 124 -23.57 -16.17 -11.72
CA ASN A 124 -24.96 -16.59 -11.56
C ASN A 124 -25.70 -16.59 -12.89
N LYS A 125 -25.40 -15.64 -13.79
CA LYS A 125 -26.00 -15.60 -15.14
C LYS A 125 -25.50 -16.75 -16.04
N ILE A 126 -24.21 -17.09 -15.98
CA ILE A 126 -23.61 -18.11 -16.86
C ILE A 126 -23.93 -19.53 -16.35
N LEU A 127 -23.79 -19.76 -15.05
CA LEU A 127 -23.92 -21.09 -14.45
C LEU A 127 -25.34 -21.38 -13.93
N ASN A 128 -26.23 -20.38 -13.94
CA ASN A 128 -27.58 -20.46 -13.37
C ASN A 128 -27.58 -20.92 -11.90
N THR A 129 -26.56 -20.50 -11.15
CA THR A 129 -26.34 -20.83 -9.73
C THR A 129 -26.59 -19.61 -8.84
N THR A 130 -26.69 -19.82 -7.53
CA THR A 130 -26.83 -18.74 -6.53
C THR A 130 -25.53 -18.58 -5.74
N TYR A 131 -24.49 -18.08 -6.39
CA TYR A 131 -23.23 -17.74 -5.73
C TYR A 131 -23.43 -16.51 -4.84
N LYS A 132 -22.94 -16.59 -3.59
CA LYS A 132 -23.00 -15.49 -2.63
C LYS A 132 -21.99 -14.40 -2.97
N LYS A 133 -22.33 -13.15 -2.65
CA LYS A 133 -21.38 -12.04 -2.75
C LYS A 133 -20.23 -12.28 -1.77
N SER A 134 -19.02 -11.96 -2.19
CA SER A 134 -17.82 -12.07 -1.35
C SER A 134 -17.14 -10.71 -1.29
N LEU A 135 -16.48 -10.37 -0.19
CA LEU A 135 -15.73 -9.12 -0.05
C LEU A 135 -14.34 -9.24 -0.70
N CYS A 136 -13.81 -8.12 -1.20
CA CYS A 136 -12.47 -8.04 -1.80
C CYS A 136 -11.35 -8.32 -0.79
N ILE A 137 -11.55 -7.90 0.46
CA ILE A 137 -10.67 -8.13 1.60
C ILE A 137 -11.56 -8.63 2.73
N TYR A 138 -11.13 -9.72 3.37
CA TYR A 138 -11.77 -10.18 4.61
C TYR A 138 -11.51 -9.15 5.71
N ALA A 139 -12.56 -8.44 6.10
CA ALA A 139 -12.53 -7.46 7.18
C ALA A 139 -13.83 -7.56 7.96
N GLU A 140 -13.71 -7.78 9.26
CA GLU A 140 -14.86 -7.90 10.16
C GLU A 140 -15.35 -6.49 10.51
N TYR A 141 -16.39 -6.02 9.81
CA TYR A 141 -16.99 -4.70 10.04
C TYR A 141 -17.99 -4.69 11.21
N PHE A 142 -18.18 -5.82 11.91
CA PHE A 142 -19.16 -6.02 12.99
C PHE A 142 -20.60 -5.57 12.62
N VAL A 143 -20.92 -5.61 11.33
CA VAL A 143 -22.24 -5.33 10.74
C VAL A 143 -22.62 -6.45 9.78
N ASP A 144 -23.90 -6.57 9.46
CA ASP A 144 -24.40 -7.55 8.48
C ASP A 144 -23.80 -7.26 7.08
N GLU A 145 -22.91 -8.15 6.63
CA GLU A 145 -22.18 -8.01 5.37
C GLU A 145 -23.10 -8.07 4.15
N ASP A 146 -24.14 -8.89 4.18
CA ASP A 146 -25.07 -9.06 3.05
C ASP A 146 -25.94 -7.81 2.89
N LYS A 147 -26.40 -7.23 4.01
CA LYS A 147 -27.21 -6.00 4.01
C LYS A 147 -26.42 -4.75 3.64
N TYR A 148 -25.19 -4.62 4.11
CA TYR A 148 -24.36 -3.41 3.93
C TYR A 148 -23.27 -3.55 2.86
N PHE A 149 -23.30 -4.63 2.07
CA PHE A 149 -22.29 -4.98 1.08
C PHE A 149 -21.78 -3.79 0.25
N TYR A 150 -22.67 -3.02 -0.40
CA TYR A 150 -22.27 -1.90 -1.26
C TYR A 150 -21.61 -0.75 -0.50
N TYR A 151 -22.06 -0.47 0.73
CA TYR A 151 -21.43 0.53 1.59
C TYR A 151 -20.01 0.10 1.97
N ILE A 152 -19.84 -1.17 2.36
CA ILE A 152 -18.53 -1.74 2.70
C ILE A 152 -17.60 -1.70 1.48
N CYS A 153 -18.07 -2.16 0.30
CA CYS A 153 -17.31 -2.08 -0.94
C CYS A 153 -16.90 -0.65 -1.30
N SER A 154 -17.80 0.32 -1.13
CA SER A 154 -17.49 1.74 -1.40
C SER A 154 -16.43 2.29 -0.45
N HIS A 155 -16.50 1.97 0.84
CA HIS A 155 -15.51 2.37 1.83
C HIS A 155 -14.13 1.77 1.51
N VAL A 156 -14.07 0.48 1.18
CA VAL A 156 -12.84 -0.20 0.77
C VAL A 156 -12.25 0.41 -0.50
N TYR A 157 -13.10 0.74 -1.48
CA TYR A 157 -12.66 1.39 -2.71
C TYR A 157 -12.06 2.78 -2.45
N ILE A 158 -12.73 3.62 -1.65
CA ILE A 158 -12.22 4.95 -1.28
C ILE A 158 -10.88 4.82 -0.55
N CYS A 159 -10.77 3.90 0.42
CA CYS A 159 -9.52 3.64 1.13
C CYS A 159 -8.40 3.20 0.17
N ALA A 160 -8.70 2.33 -0.80
CA ALA A 160 -7.73 1.86 -1.78
C ALA A 160 -7.26 3.00 -2.71
N VAL A 161 -8.18 3.84 -3.20
CA VAL A 161 -7.84 5.01 -4.05
C VAL A 161 -6.95 5.99 -3.29
N VAL A 162 -7.28 6.31 -2.03
CA VAL A 162 -6.46 7.21 -1.21
C VAL A 162 -5.07 6.61 -0.99
N ALA A 163 -4.98 5.35 -0.58
CA ALA A 163 -3.72 4.68 -0.34
C ALA A 163 -2.83 4.69 -1.60
N THR A 164 -3.39 4.35 -2.75
CA THR A 164 -2.62 4.28 -4.00
C THR A 164 -2.27 5.64 -4.57
N THR A 165 -3.11 6.66 -4.39
CA THR A 165 -2.73 8.03 -4.72
C THR A 165 -1.47 8.46 -3.95
N LEU A 166 -1.41 8.13 -2.64
CA LEU A 166 -0.23 8.42 -1.82
C LEU A 166 1.00 7.67 -2.34
N PHE A 167 0.90 6.34 -2.54
CA PHE A 167 2.01 5.52 -3.05
C PHE A 167 2.53 6.02 -4.41
N THR A 168 1.63 6.23 -5.37
CA THR A 168 2.00 6.69 -6.71
C THR A 168 2.60 8.10 -6.70
N THR A 169 2.22 8.96 -5.75
CA THR A 169 2.83 10.29 -5.57
C THR A 169 4.27 10.20 -5.10
N PHE A 170 4.56 9.35 -4.11
CA PHE A 170 5.93 9.12 -3.65
C PHE A 170 6.81 8.50 -4.74
N ASP A 171 6.32 7.46 -5.43
CA ASP A 171 7.05 6.81 -6.51
C ASP A 171 7.30 7.75 -7.69
N SER A 172 6.30 8.55 -8.08
CA SER A 172 6.46 9.54 -9.17
C SER A 172 7.48 10.61 -8.81
N THR A 173 7.48 11.06 -7.55
CA THR A 173 8.48 12.02 -7.06
C THR A 173 9.88 11.44 -7.10
N PHE A 174 10.05 10.19 -6.65
CA PHE A 174 11.32 9.48 -6.74
C PHE A 174 11.81 9.35 -8.19
N VAL A 175 10.93 8.95 -9.12
CA VAL A 175 11.26 8.87 -10.55
C VAL A 175 11.71 10.22 -11.10
N LEU A 176 11.06 11.33 -10.73
CA LEU A 176 11.46 12.67 -11.18
C LEU A 176 12.85 13.07 -10.66
N ILE A 177 13.15 12.78 -9.38
CA ILE A 177 14.48 13.06 -8.79
C ILE A 177 15.57 12.26 -9.51
N VAL A 178 15.32 10.98 -9.79
CA VAL A 178 16.26 10.13 -10.53
C VAL A 178 16.49 10.67 -11.94
N GLN A 179 15.41 11.05 -12.64
CA GLN A 179 15.52 11.59 -14.00
C GLN A 179 16.22 12.95 -14.03
N HIS A 180 16.00 13.79 -13.02
CA HIS A 180 16.77 15.04 -12.86
C HIS A 180 18.26 14.76 -12.69
N THR A 181 18.63 13.83 -11.81
CA THR A 181 20.03 13.43 -11.57
C THR A 181 20.69 12.87 -12.83
N ILE A 182 19.98 12.01 -13.58
CA ILE A 182 20.47 11.50 -14.86
C ILE A 182 20.66 12.64 -15.86
N GLY A 183 19.72 13.58 -15.90
CA GLY A 183 19.81 14.76 -16.76
C GLY A 183 21.05 15.60 -16.45
N LEU A 184 21.35 15.87 -15.17
CA LEU A 184 22.55 16.59 -14.75
C LEU A 184 23.83 15.85 -15.20
N LEU A 185 23.88 14.53 -15.03
CA LEU A 185 25.03 13.72 -15.47
C LEU A 185 25.25 13.70 -16.99
N ASN A 186 24.23 14.07 -17.79
CA ASN A 186 24.37 14.20 -19.25
C ASN A 186 24.75 15.62 -19.68
N VAL A 187 24.65 16.59 -18.76
CA VAL A 187 25.03 17.98 -18.96
C VAL A 187 26.47 18.23 -18.52
N LEU A 188 26.92 17.56 -17.45
CA LEU A 188 28.31 17.54 -16.96
C LEU A 188 29.26 16.80 -17.91
#